data_AF-A0A838RDA6-F1
#
_entry.id   AF-A0A838RDA6-F1
#
_cell.length_a   1.000
_cell.length_b   1.000
_cell.length_c   1.000
_cell.angle_alpha   90.00
_cell.angle_beta   90.00
_cell.angle_gamma   90.00
#
_symmetry.space_group_name_H-M   'P 1'
#
loop_
_entity.id
_entity.type
_entity.pdbx_description
1 polymer ?
#
loop_
_entity_poly.entity_id
_entity_poly.type
_entity_poly.pdbx_seq_one_letter_code
_entity_poly.pdbx_strand_id
1 'polypeptide(L)' 'MAEVPGWVQLTDQEVVLRARAGHEAAYRELIRRYERPIFALLFRMVRDRELAEDLAQETFVKALNAIQSYRPEFKF' A
#
# COMPACT_ATOMS: atom_id res chain seq x y z
N MET A 1 10.65 -17.94 -17.40
CA MET A 1 9.84 -16.88 -16.77
C MET A 1 8.89 -17.58 -15.81
N ALA A 2 9.20 -17.60 -14.51
CA ALA A 2 8.30 -18.19 -13.52
C ALA A 2 6.99 -17.38 -13.53
N GLU A 3 5.86 -18.05 -13.68
CA GLU A 3 4.55 -17.45 -13.47
C GLU A 3 4.55 -16.84 -12.07
N VAL A 4 4.52 -15.51 -12.01
CA VAL A 4 4.36 -14.80 -10.75
C VAL A 4 2.98 -15.20 -10.23
N PRO A 5 2.85 -15.83 -9.05
CA PRO A 5 1.53 -16.11 -8.48
C PRO A 5 0.74 -14.80 -8.47
N GLY A 6 -0.52 -14.85 -8.93
CA GLY A 6 -1.35 -13.66 -9.00
C GLY A 6 -1.33 -12.92 -7.66
N TRP A 7 -1.01 -11.63 -7.69
CA TRP A 7 -0.73 -10.82 -6.50
C TRP A 7 -1.78 -10.98 -5.40
N VAL A 8 -3.03 -11.26 -5.76
CA VAL A 8 -4.17 -11.56 -4.87
C VAL A 8 -3.88 -12.68 -3.86
N GLN A 9 -3.09 -13.69 -4.22
CA GLN A 9 -2.82 -14.84 -3.34
C GLN A 9 -1.66 -14.61 -2.36
N LEU A 10 -0.90 -13.54 -2.55
CA LEU A 10 0.19 -13.17 -1.65
C LEU A 10 -0.36 -12.46 -0.42
N THR A 11 0.23 -12.73 0.75
CA THR A 11 0.00 -11.96 1.97
C THR A 11 0.54 -10.54 1.83
N ASP A 12 0.07 -9.59 2.64
CA ASP A 12 0.59 -8.21 2.62
C ASP A 12 2.10 -8.17 2.90
N GLN A 13 2.56 -9.03 3.81
CA GLN A 13 3.97 -9.22 4.12
C GLN A 13 4.79 -9.69 2.89
N GLU A 14 4.25 -10.58 2.08
CA GLU A 14 4.89 -11.03 0.86
C GLU A 14 4.94 -9.95 -0.21
N VAL A 15 3.89 -9.13 -0.32
CA VAL A 15 3.83 -8.01 -1.28
C VAL A 15 4.80 -6.91 -0.85
N VAL A 16 4.81 -6.50 0.42
CA VAL A 16 5.71 -5.45 0.92
C VAL A 16 7.19 -5.85 0.82
N LEU A 17 7.53 -7.13 1.03
CA LEU A 17 8.90 -7.62 0.82
C LEU A 17 9.34 -7.51 -0.64
N ARG A 18 8.42 -7.77 -1.59
CA ARG A 18 8.70 -7.57 -3.03
C ARG A 18 8.79 -6.09 -3.39
N ALA A 19 7.96 -5.23 -2.80
CA ALA A 19 8.05 -3.78 -2.97
C ALA A 19 9.40 -3.25 -2.48
N ARG A 20 9.88 -3.71 -1.32
CA ARG A 20 11.23 -3.39 -0.79
C ARG A 20 12.34 -3.81 -1.74
N ALA A 21 12.19 -4.93 -2.43
CA ALA A 21 13.14 -5.40 -3.44
C ALA A 21 13.06 -4.61 -4.77
N GLY A 22 12.19 -3.60 -4.87
CA GLY A 22 12.06 -2.74 -6.05
C GLY A 22 11.08 -3.25 -7.10
N HIS A 23 10.26 -4.27 -6.80
CA HIS A 23 9.26 -4.76 -7.75
C HIS A 23 8.10 -3.77 -7.90
N GLU A 24 8.04 -3.08 -9.04
CA GLU A 24 7.04 -2.03 -9.30
C GLU A 24 5.59 -2.52 -9.18
N ALA A 25 5.32 -3.73 -9.64
CA ALA A 25 3.99 -4.34 -9.53
C ALA A 25 3.55 -4.57 -8.08
N ALA A 26 4.49 -4.75 -7.15
CA ALA A 26 4.18 -4.87 -5.73
C ALA A 26 3.75 -3.54 -5.12
N TYR A 27 4.34 -2.41 -5.53
CA TYR A 27 3.87 -1.09 -5.12
C TYR A 27 2.41 -0.84 -5.53
N ARG A 28 2.09 -1.18 -6.79
CA ARG A 28 0.72 -1.06 -7.32
C ARG A 28 -0.26 -1.94 -6.56
N GLU A 29 0.15 -3.17 -6.20
CA GLU A 29 -0.71 -4.05 -5.41
C GLU A 29 -0.97 -3.50 -4.00
N LEU A 30 0.06 -2.95 -3.32
CA LEU A 30 -0.14 -2.32 -2.01
C LEU A 30 -1.14 -1.16 -2.11
N ILE A 31 -1.01 -0.28 -3.12
CA ILE A 31 -1.98 0.80 -3.32
C ILE A 31 -3.37 0.22 -3.53
N ARG A 32 -3.53 -0.73 -4.45
CA ARG A 32 -4.83 -1.35 -4.76
C ARG A 32 -5.52 -1.99 -3.53
N ARG A 33 -4.74 -2.62 -2.64
CA ARG A 33 -5.28 -3.24 -1.41
C ARG A 33 -5.76 -2.21 -0.40
N TYR A 34 -5.05 -1.10 -0.28
CA TYR A 34 -5.25 -0.14 0.80
C TYR A 34 -5.96 1.16 0.36
N GLU A 35 -6.18 1.41 -0.94
CA GLU A 35 -6.81 2.64 -1.47
C GLU A 35 -8.18 2.89 -0.82
N ARG A 36 -9.05 1.89 -0.83
CA ARG A 36 -10.42 1.99 -0.29
C ARG A 36 -10.44 2.14 1.22
N PRO A 37 -9.74 1.30 2.03
CA PRO A 37 -9.78 1.45 3.48
C PRO A 37 -9.11 2.74 3.96
N ILE A 38 -8.01 3.19 3.34
CA ILE A 38 -7.35 4.46 3.70
C ILE A 38 -8.25 5.64 3.34
N PHE A 39 -8.80 5.68 2.13
CA PHE A 39 -9.74 6.74 1.75
C PHE A 39 -10.96 6.77 2.68
N ALA A 40 -11.56 5.62 2.98
CA ALA A 40 -12.72 5.55 3.86
C ALA A 40 -12.41 6.04 5.29
N LEU A 41 -11.23 5.72 5.82
CA LEU A 41 -10.77 6.21 7.11
C LEU A 41 -10.63 7.73 7.11
N LEU A 42 -9.90 8.27 6.13
CA LEU A 42 -9.64 9.71 6.01
C LEU A 42 -10.93 10.49 5.78
N PHE A 43 -11.80 10.02 4.88
CA PHE A 43 -13.10 10.64 4.64
C PHE A 43 -13.97 10.68 5.90
N ARG A 44 -13.94 9.63 6.74
CA ARG A 44 -14.66 9.64 8.01
C ARG A 44 -14.13 10.69 8.99
N MET A 45 -12.84 11.01 8.92
CA MET A 45 -12.18 12.00 9.77
C MET A 45 -12.44 13.44 9.33
N VAL A 46 -12.29 13.72 8.03
CA VAL A 46 -12.34 15.10 7.52
C VAL A 46 -13.71 15.49 6.93
N ARG A 47 -14.55 14.52 6.55
CA ARG A 47 -15.88 14.71 5.93
C ARG A 47 -15.86 15.55 4.65
N ASP A 48 -14.70 15.61 4.01
CA ASP A 48 -14.45 16.27 2.75
C ASP A 48 -13.81 15.26 1.80
N ARG A 49 -14.35 15.15 0.58
CA ARG A 49 -13.89 14.15 -0.37
C ARG A 49 -12.55 14.52 -0.98
N GLU A 50 -12.39 15.77 -1.42
CA GLU A 50 -11.18 16.24 -2.11
C GLU A 50 -9.99 16.19 -1.15
N LEU A 51 -10.18 16.71 0.08
CA LEU A 51 -9.15 16.64 1.11
C LEU A 51 -8.81 15.20 1.52
N ALA A 52 -9.79 14.29 1.54
CA ALA A 52 -9.51 12.87 1.81
C ALA A 52 -8.73 12.18 0.68
N GLU A 53 -8.99 12.55 -0.58
CA GLU A 53 -8.22 12.07 -1.75
C GLU A 53 -6.76 12.57 -1.66
N ASP A 54 -6.54 13.84 -1.36
CA ASP A 54 -5.20 14.43 -1.20
C ASP A 54 -4.42 13.78 -0.05
N LEU A 55 -5.05 13.64 1.12
CA LEU A 55 -4.44 12.97 2.27
C LEU A 55 -4.12 11.50 1.99
N ALA A 56 -4.96 10.80 1.23
CA ALA A 56 -4.72 9.41 0.85
C ALA A 56 -3.47 9.32 -0.05
N GLN A 57 -3.35 10.19 -1.04
CA GLN A 57 -2.18 10.25 -1.92
C GLN A 57 -0.91 10.52 -1.11
N GLU A 58 -0.90 11.53 -0.24
CA GLU A 58 0.24 11.81 0.63
C GLU A 58 0.60 10.63 1.53
N THR A 59 -0.41 9.93 2.07
CA THR A 59 -0.21 8.76 2.92
C THR A 59 0.50 7.64 2.16
N PHE A 60 0.07 7.35 0.93
CA PHE A 60 0.74 6.37 0.08
C PHE A 60 2.17 6.78 -0.26
N VAL A 61 2.40 8.03 -0.66
CA VAL A 61 3.76 8.53 -0.96
C VAL A 61 4.68 8.35 0.25
N LYS A 62 4.22 8.74 1.45
CA LYS A 62 4.99 8.59 2.70
C LYS A 62 5.26 7.12 3.01
N ALA A 63 4.25 6.25 2.91
CA ALA A 63 4.38 4.82 3.17
C ALA A 63 5.36 4.13 2.20
N LEU A 64 5.28 4.45 0.90
CA LEU A 64 6.16 3.87 -0.10
C LEU A 64 7.61 4.39 0.02
N ASN A 65 7.80 5.67 0.35
CA ASN A 65 9.13 6.21 0.64
C ASN A 65 9.75 5.55 1.89
N ALA A 66 8.92 5.20 2.88
CA ALA A 66 9.35 4.53 4.10
C ALA A 66 9.42 3.00 3.97
N ILE A 67 9.08 2.41 2.81
CA ILE A 67 8.94 0.95 2.63
C ILE A 67 10.21 0.19 3.05
N GLN A 68 11.38 0.80 2.87
CA GLN A 68 12.68 0.21 3.21
C GLN A 68 12.86 -0.03 4.71
N SER A 69 12.15 0.74 5.55
CA SER A 69 12.16 0.61 7.01
C SER A 69 11.21 -0.46 7.55
N TYR A 70 10.37 -1.07 6.70
CA TYR A 70 9.43 -2.11 7.14
C TYR A 70 10.15 -3.32 7.73
N ARG A 71 9.68 -3.76 8.89
CA ARG A 71 10.17 -4.97 9.58
C ARG A 71 9.10 -6.06 9.53
N PRO A 72 9.41 -7.27 9.04
CA PRO A 72 8.44 -8.37 8.91
C PRO A 72 7.81 -8.86 10.22
N GLU A 73 8.38 -8.46 11.36
CA GLU A 73 7.83 -8.72 12.70
C GLU A 73 6.51 -7.99 12.95
N PHE A 74 6.24 -6.91 12.21
CA PHE A 74 4.99 -6.15 12.27
C PHE A 74 4.10 -6.48 11.08
N LYS A 75 2.78 -6.47 11.31
CA LYS A 75 1.81 -6.49 10.20
C LYS A 75 1.97 -5.22 9.37
N PHE A 76 1.84 -5.39 8.07
CA PHE A 76 1.70 -4.26 7.15
C PHE A 76 0.26 -3.72 7.21
#